data_AF-A0A1I0WGI9-F1
#
_entry.id   AF-A0A1I0WGI9-F1
#
_cell.length_a   1.000
_cell.length_b   1.000
_cell.length_c   1.000
_cell.angle_alpha   90.00
_cell.angle_beta   90.00
_cell.angle_gamma   90.00
#
_symmetry.space_group_name_H-M   'P 1'
#
loop_
_entity.id
_entity.type
_entity.pdbx_description
1 polymer ?
#
loop_
_entity_poly.entity_id
_entity_poly.type
_entity_poly.pdbx_seq_one_letter_code
_entity_poly.pdbx_strand_id
1 'polypeptide(L)'
;MTNFGLDALNITLTRSLTVSFDGDVRLGTVLSQQFVIENAGATTNFDFIRYLDGDLEFDDSIDDAGGRITVGGSEVLFETDSASDGTNTDTFVGISRSVGGMTEPTEAQNFEIDVYSDLQNKILSGQNLGNTIEGDDDNDGFTDENYDVTLAQQNFFRILENQTVVYTTNTLFGNAVPPAPGSIEALPLLPDSVGPDGGFVFELDAREIVVGETIFIDPIIAMGYTSGTTFASVTAPSFGVVPDPDGYTLTFGATSVFLASGSTYNFGAGVTNFTITGIDTGLALDPTNPAAFVTGVSLNTFSSTSIVITQTPIETYIPDPSPVPLPAGVWLIGTALAGLGFVSRRRRVAA
;
A
#
# COMPACT_ATOMS: atom_id res chain seq x y z
N MET A 1 13.86 -1.06 -8.99
CA MET A 1 13.81 -2.44 -8.46
C MET A 1 15.13 -2.78 -7.79
N THR A 2 15.09 -3.41 -6.62
CA THR A 2 16.27 -3.85 -5.85
C THR A 2 15.98 -5.25 -5.31
N ASN A 3 16.89 -6.21 -5.51
CA ASN A 3 16.74 -7.58 -5.02
C ASN A 3 17.74 -7.85 -3.91
N PHE A 4 17.29 -8.47 -2.82
CA PHE A 4 18.14 -8.88 -1.71
C PHE A 4 17.56 -10.12 -1.01
N GLY A 5 18.39 -10.83 -0.26
CA GLY A 5 17.98 -12.02 0.46
C GLY A 5 18.22 -11.89 1.97
N LEU A 6 17.34 -12.49 2.75
CA LEU A 6 17.47 -12.67 4.20
C LEU A 6 17.15 -14.12 4.53
N ASP A 7 18.17 -14.91 4.87
CA ASP A 7 18.06 -16.36 5.03
C ASP A 7 17.42 -17.05 3.81
N ALA A 8 16.22 -17.60 3.97
CA ALA A 8 15.45 -18.27 2.91
C ALA A 8 14.51 -17.32 2.14
N LEU A 9 14.43 -16.05 2.55
CA LEU A 9 13.55 -15.06 1.95
C LEU A 9 14.28 -14.36 0.80
N ASN A 10 13.70 -14.44 -0.40
CA ASN A 10 14.08 -13.63 -1.54
C ASN A 10 13.14 -12.42 -1.61
N ILE A 11 13.69 -11.22 -1.54
CA ILE A 11 12.93 -9.98 -1.45
C ILE A 11 13.23 -9.12 -2.67
N THR A 12 12.17 -8.76 -3.39
CA THR A 12 12.20 -7.78 -4.48
C THR A 12 11.51 -6.51 -4.01
N LEU A 13 12.24 -5.38 -4.04
CA LEU A 13 11.75 -4.07 -3.65
C LEU A 13 11.57 -3.17 -4.87
N THR A 14 10.33 -2.77 -5.11
CA THR A 14 9.95 -1.74 -6.08
C THR A 14 9.58 -0.46 -5.35
N ARG A 15 9.96 0.68 -5.91
CA ARG A 15 9.68 1.99 -5.33
C ARG A 15 9.11 2.89 -6.41
N SER A 16 8.07 3.64 -6.06
CA SER A 16 7.52 4.70 -6.89
C SER A 16 7.35 5.96 -6.06
N LEU A 17 7.45 7.10 -6.73
CA LEU A 17 7.18 8.40 -6.13
C LEU A 17 6.06 9.03 -6.96
N THR A 18 4.89 9.17 -6.35
CA THR A 18 3.68 9.64 -7.01
C THR A 18 3.24 10.94 -6.37
N VAL A 19 2.96 11.96 -7.18
CA VAL A 19 2.35 13.19 -6.67
C VAL A 19 0.89 12.91 -6.34
N SER A 20 0.45 13.29 -5.15
CA SER A 20 -0.94 13.12 -4.72
C SER A 20 -1.75 14.38 -5.03
N PHE A 21 -2.97 14.19 -5.54
CA PHE A 21 -3.92 15.23 -5.87
C PHE A 21 -5.31 14.90 -5.31
N ASP A 22 -6.04 15.94 -4.92
CA ASP A 22 -7.50 15.94 -4.78
C ASP A 22 -8.07 16.89 -5.85
N GLY A 23 -8.66 16.31 -6.90
CA GLY A 23 -8.99 17.03 -8.12
C GLY A 23 -7.74 17.70 -8.73
N ASP A 24 -7.77 19.03 -8.87
CA ASP A 24 -6.64 19.83 -9.39
C ASP A 24 -5.69 20.31 -8.28
N VAL A 25 -6.00 20.03 -7.00
CA VAL A 25 -5.22 20.50 -5.85
C VAL A 25 -4.16 19.46 -5.50
N ARG A 26 -2.88 19.87 -5.51
CA ARG A 26 -1.80 19.00 -5.04
C ARG A 26 -1.86 18.91 -3.52
N LEU A 27 -2.00 17.69 -3.00
CA LEU A 27 -1.99 17.42 -1.56
C LEU A 27 -0.57 17.13 -1.06
N GLY A 28 0.28 16.55 -1.92
CA GLY A 28 1.57 16.08 -1.46
C GLY A 28 2.27 15.14 -2.43
N THR A 29 3.10 14.26 -1.88
CA THR A 29 3.81 13.20 -2.60
C THR A 29 3.80 11.93 -1.77
N VAL A 30 3.59 10.78 -2.40
CA VAL A 30 3.60 9.47 -1.79
C VAL A 30 4.80 8.69 -2.32
N LEU A 31 5.71 8.30 -1.42
CA LEU A 31 6.74 7.31 -1.71
C LEU A 31 6.16 5.93 -1.39
N SER A 32 5.83 5.16 -2.42
CA SER A 32 5.40 3.78 -2.25
C SER A 32 6.59 2.83 -2.33
N GLN A 33 6.62 1.87 -1.43
CA GLN A 33 7.63 0.82 -1.36
C GLN A 33 6.94 -0.53 -1.28
N GLN A 34 7.04 -1.30 -2.36
CA GLN A 34 6.45 -2.63 -2.47
C GLN A 34 7.54 -3.70 -2.35
N PHE A 35 7.33 -4.62 -1.43
CA PHE A 35 8.18 -5.77 -1.15
C PHE A 35 7.46 -7.04 -1.61
N VAL A 36 7.96 -7.67 -2.66
CA VAL A 36 7.58 -9.04 -3.02
C VAL A 36 8.53 -9.99 -2.29
N ILE A 37 8.01 -10.74 -1.34
CA ILE A 37 8.77 -11.61 -0.43
C ILE A 37 8.44 -13.06 -0.76
N GLU A 38 9.37 -13.77 -1.37
CA GLU A 38 9.27 -15.21 -1.68
C GLU A 38 10.06 -16.01 -0.64
N ASN A 39 9.42 -16.98 0.01
CA ASN A 39 10.10 -17.91 0.90
C ASN A 39 10.51 -19.19 0.15
N ALA A 40 11.79 -19.32 -0.18
CA ALA A 40 12.35 -20.48 -0.87
C ALA A 40 12.75 -21.64 0.07
N GLY A 41 12.42 -21.53 1.37
CA GLY A 41 12.76 -22.51 2.39
C GLY A 41 11.56 -22.94 3.24
N ALA A 42 11.82 -23.45 4.44
CA ALA A 42 10.76 -23.84 5.37
C ALA A 42 9.91 -22.65 5.82
N THR A 43 8.71 -22.91 6.35
CA THR A 43 7.84 -21.86 6.92
C THR A 43 8.61 -20.94 7.87
N THR A 44 8.53 -19.64 7.61
CA THR A 44 9.28 -18.60 8.34
C THR A 44 8.31 -17.59 8.93
N ASN A 45 8.57 -17.19 10.18
CA ASN A 45 7.85 -16.11 10.85
C ASN A 45 8.82 -14.97 11.15
N PHE A 46 8.38 -13.73 10.94
CA PHE A 46 9.17 -12.55 11.28
C PHE A 46 8.28 -11.33 11.44
N ASP A 47 8.80 -10.34 12.16
CA ASP A 47 8.17 -9.04 12.30
C ASP A 47 8.79 -8.06 11.33
N PHE A 48 7.95 -7.26 10.67
CA PHE A 48 8.37 -6.09 9.91
C PHE A 48 7.84 -4.85 10.60
N ILE A 49 8.74 -4.09 11.22
CA ILE A 49 8.40 -2.83 11.86
C ILE A 49 8.89 -1.69 10.99
N ARG A 50 7.95 -0.83 10.59
CA ARG A 50 8.25 0.48 10.02
C ARG A 50 8.03 1.51 11.09
N TYR A 51 9.01 2.36 11.34
CA TYR A 51 8.85 3.53 12.18
C TYR A 51 9.49 4.74 11.52
N LEU A 52 8.93 5.92 11.81
CA LEU A 52 9.34 7.19 11.26
C LEU A 52 9.16 8.24 12.33
N ASP A 53 10.17 9.09 12.43
CA ASP A 53 10.19 10.31 13.23
C ASP A 53 10.46 11.45 12.24
N GLY A 54 9.53 12.39 12.16
CA GLY A 54 9.53 13.48 11.20
C GLY A 54 10.42 14.64 11.62
N ASP A 55 10.59 14.86 12.92
CA ASP A 55 11.16 16.09 13.49
C ASP A 55 10.67 17.33 12.72
N LEU A 56 9.35 17.56 12.63
CA LEU A 56 8.81 18.63 11.79
C LEU A 56 9.10 19.99 12.44
N GLU A 57 10.19 20.64 12.01
CA GLU A 57 10.63 21.95 12.54
C GLU A 57 10.19 23.11 11.61
N PHE A 58 8.88 23.34 11.47
CA PHE A 58 8.35 24.48 10.68
C PHE A 58 8.01 25.71 11.53
N ASP A 59 7.93 25.58 12.85
CA ASP A 59 7.64 26.67 13.80
C ASP A 59 8.80 27.00 14.77
N ASP A 60 10.01 26.51 14.47
CA ASP A 60 11.21 26.54 15.33
C ASP A 60 11.11 25.65 16.61
N SER A 61 10.14 24.72 16.66
CA SER A 61 10.01 23.63 17.63
C SER A 61 10.29 22.28 16.97
N ILE A 62 10.63 21.26 17.77
CA ILE A 62 10.61 19.85 17.35
C ILE A 62 9.43 19.09 17.97
N ASP A 63 8.60 19.80 18.75
CA ASP A 63 7.47 19.18 19.43
C ASP A 63 6.37 18.92 18.40
N ASP A 64 6.32 17.68 17.90
CA ASP A 64 5.30 17.22 16.96
C ASP A 64 4.04 16.72 17.67
N ALA A 65 2.92 16.79 16.96
CA ALA A 65 1.68 16.11 17.26
C ALA A 65 1.50 14.93 16.30
N GLY A 66 0.60 14.00 16.61
CA GLY A 66 0.36 12.85 15.76
C GLY A 66 -1.04 12.30 15.84
N GLY A 67 -1.40 11.49 14.85
CA GLY A 67 -2.70 10.83 14.84
C GLY A 67 -2.81 9.68 13.88
N ARG A 68 -4.00 9.10 13.88
CA ARG A 68 -4.34 7.90 13.12
C ARG A 68 -5.69 8.06 12.43
N ILE A 69 -5.70 7.80 11.14
CA ILE A 69 -6.95 7.72 10.35
C ILE A 69 -7.11 6.28 9.88
N THR A 70 -8.30 5.71 10.08
CA THR A 70 -8.66 4.35 9.64
C THR A 70 -9.88 4.35 8.73
N VAL A 71 -9.82 3.61 7.63
CA VAL A 71 -10.95 3.36 6.73
C VAL A 71 -10.84 1.95 6.17
N GLY A 72 -11.91 1.15 6.27
CA GLY A 72 -11.96 -0.19 5.66
C GLY A 72 -10.79 -1.09 6.08
N GLY A 73 -10.47 -1.12 7.38
CA GLY A 73 -9.36 -1.88 7.94
C GLY A 73 -7.95 -1.37 7.58
N SER A 74 -7.85 -0.40 6.66
CA SER A 74 -6.60 0.29 6.31
C SER A 74 -6.35 1.48 7.23
N GLU A 75 -5.08 1.88 7.37
CA GLU A 75 -4.72 2.98 8.26
C GLU A 75 -3.58 3.85 7.71
N VAL A 76 -3.61 5.12 8.12
CA VAL A 76 -2.51 6.08 8.03
C VAL A 76 -2.19 6.53 9.44
N LEU A 77 -0.92 6.41 9.84
CA LEU A 77 -0.38 7.17 10.96
C LEU A 77 0.29 8.42 10.40
N PHE A 78 0.20 9.54 11.10
CA PHE A 78 0.78 10.80 10.65
C PHE A 78 1.24 11.67 11.82
N GLU A 79 2.25 12.47 11.56
CA GLU A 79 2.76 13.55 12.41
C GLU A 79 2.40 14.90 11.76
N THR A 80 2.15 15.90 12.59
CA THR A 80 1.97 17.31 12.21
C THR A 80 2.78 18.20 13.13
N ASP A 81 3.25 19.34 12.59
CA ASP A 81 4.06 20.35 13.29
C ASP A 81 3.38 20.95 14.55
N SER A 82 2.05 20.85 14.65
CA SER A 82 1.31 21.29 15.83
C SER A 82 0.09 20.42 16.10
N ALA A 83 -0.35 20.38 17.36
CA ALA A 83 -1.63 19.83 17.76
C ALA A 83 -2.80 20.65 17.19
N SER A 84 -4.02 20.18 17.44
CA SER A 84 -5.28 20.55 16.78
C SER A 84 -5.81 21.98 17.03
N ASP A 85 -4.99 22.92 17.52
CA ASP A 85 -5.41 24.31 17.71
C ASP A 85 -5.57 25.11 16.39
N GLY A 86 -5.26 24.46 15.25
CA GLY A 86 -5.78 24.83 13.95
C GLY A 86 -5.06 26.01 13.29
N THR A 87 -3.78 26.23 13.59
CA THR A 87 -2.99 27.28 12.92
C THR A 87 -1.81 26.81 12.06
N ASN A 88 -1.36 25.54 12.16
CA ASN A 88 -0.31 24.98 11.29
C ASN A 88 -0.38 23.45 11.02
N THR A 89 -1.54 22.81 11.12
CA THR A 89 -1.69 21.35 10.90
C THR A 89 -1.57 20.91 9.43
N ASP A 90 -1.28 21.84 8.52
CA ASP A 90 -1.28 21.56 7.09
C ASP A 90 -0.05 20.75 6.69
N THR A 91 1.10 20.93 7.35
CA THR A 91 2.29 20.14 7.01
C THR A 91 2.31 18.83 7.79
N PHE A 92 2.42 17.72 7.06
CA PHE A 92 2.46 16.40 7.67
C PHE A 92 3.47 15.48 7.01
N VAL A 93 3.94 14.53 7.80
CA VAL A 93 4.54 13.30 7.31
C VAL A 93 3.71 12.13 7.81
N GLY A 94 3.52 11.11 6.97
CA GLY A 94 2.72 9.96 7.35
C GLY A 94 3.31 8.65 6.87
N ILE A 95 2.90 7.57 7.53
CA ILE A 95 3.17 6.20 7.10
C ILE A 95 1.87 5.43 6.96
N SER A 96 1.81 4.62 5.92
CA SER A 96 0.75 3.64 5.77
C SER A 96 1.31 2.30 5.34
N ARG A 97 0.47 1.29 5.49
CA ARG A 97 0.76 -0.08 5.09
C ARG A 97 -0.44 -0.67 4.38
N SER A 98 -0.16 -1.59 3.48
CA SER A 98 -1.14 -2.48 2.93
C SER A 98 -0.46 -3.83 2.65
N VAL A 99 -1.04 -4.90 3.18
CA VAL A 99 -0.54 -6.26 2.96
C VAL A 99 -1.41 -6.87 1.88
N GLY A 100 -0.84 -7.09 0.70
CA GLY A 100 -1.49 -7.78 -0.42
C GLY A 100 -0.91 -9.18 -0.63
N GLY A 101 -1.71 -10.08 -1.20
CA GLY A 101 -1.31 -11.47 -1.40
C GLY A 101 -1.65 -12.34 -0.20
N MET A 102 -2.42 -13.39 -0.48
CA MET A 102 -3.09 -14.24 0.50
C MET A 102 -2.09 -14.95 1.42
N THR A 103 -1.77 -14.32 2.54
CA THR A 103 -2.15 -14.82 3.85
C THR A 103 -2.24 -13.58 4.71
N GLU A 104 -3.46 -13.21 5.08
CA GLU A 104 -3.69 -12.24 6.16
C GLU A 104 -2.65 -12.50 7.23
N PRO A 105 -1.98 -11.45 7.75
CA PRO A 105 -1.21 -11.61 8.95
C PRO A 105 -2.04 -12.41 9.94
N THR A 106 -1.53 -13.54 10.42
CA THR A 106 -2.32 -14.46 11.24
C THR A 106 -2.70 -13.89 12.61
N GLU A 107 -2.27 -12.66 12.88
CA GLU A 107 -2.41 -11.92 14.12
C GLU A 107 -2.76 -10.46 13.78
N ALA A 108 -3.46 -9.79 14.69
CA ALA A 108 -3.74 -8.37 14.56
C ALA A 108 -2.44 -7.60 14.39
N GLN A 109 -2.41 -6.70 13.41
CA GLN A 109 -1.26 -5.83 13.20
C GLN A 109 -1.27 -4.73 14.25
N ASN A 110 -0.10 -4.39 14.79
CA ASN A 110 -0.02 -3.35 15.82
C ASN A 110 0.44 -2.03 15.23
N PHE A 111 0.04 -0.94 15.88
CA PHE A 111 0.54 0.40 15.63
C PHE A 111 0.90 1.06 16.96
N GLU A 112 1.66 2.14 16.91
CA GLU A 112 1.86 3.01 18.07
C GLU A 112 2.33 4.40 17.60
N ILE A 113 1.84 5.43 18.28
CA ILE A 113 2.36 6.80 18.21
C ILE A 113 2.79 7.12 19.64
N ASP A 114 4.09 7.28 19.85
CA ASP A 114 4.70 7.37 21.19
C ASP A 114 6.02 8.15 21.08
N VAL A 115 6.56 8.61 22.19
CA VAL A 115 7.80 9.37 22.24
C VAL A 115 8.94 8.54 21.65
N TYR A 116 9.78 9.15 20.81
CA TYR A 116 10.84 8.47 20.05
C TYR A 116 11.68 7.49 20.88
N SER A 117 12.14 7.91 22.07
CA SER A 117 13.00 7.07 22.91
C SER A 117 12.30 5.81 23.41
N ASP A 118 11.02 5.92 23.76
CA ASP A 118 10.26 4.82 24.35
C ASP A 118 9.88 3.83 23.27
N LEU A 119 9.44 4.33 22.11
CA LEU A 119 9.15 3.53 20.94
C LEU A 119 10.39 2.80 20.41
N GLN A 120 11.52 3.48 20.29
CA GLN A 120 12.78 2.86 19.88
C GLN A 120 13.21 1.77 20.85
N ASN A 121 13.17 2.02 22.17
CA ASN A 121 13.53 1.02 23.17
C ASN A 121 12.64 -0.21 23.10
N LYS A 122 11.32 -0.01 22.91
CA LYS A 122 10.34 -1.07 22.74
C LYS A 122 10.66 -1.93 21.52
N ILE A 123 10.84 -1.31 20.35
CA ILE A 123 11.21 -1.97 19.08
C ILE A 123 12.53 -2.76 19.23
N LEU A 124 13.58 -2.15 19.76
CA LEU A 124 14.89 -2.80 19.94
C LEU A 124 14.84 -3.96 20.94
N SER A 125 13.92 -3.93 21.90
CA SER A 125 13.70 -5.02 22.85
C SER A 125 12.84 -6.16 22.29
N GLY A 126 12.31 -6.03 21.08
CA GLY A 126 11.41 -7.00 20.45
C GLY A 126 10.04 -7.07 21.14
N GLN A 127 9.61 -5.99 21.80
CA GLN A 127 8.27 -5.89 22.35
C GLN A 127 7.28 -5.49 21.26
N ASN A 128 6.04 -5.95 21.40
CA ASN A 128 4.94 -5.54 20.53
C ASN A 128 4.60 -4.07 20.76
N LEU A 129 4.16 -3.40 19.69
CA LEU A 129 3.62 -2.05 19.77
C LEU A 129 2.30 -2.01 20.57
N GLY A 130 2.05 -0.88 21.22
CA GLY A 130 1.00 -0.70 22.23
C GLY A 130 -0.43 -0.59 21.72
N ASN A 131 -0.66 -0.30 20.44
CA ASN A 131 -1.96 0.10 19.87
C ASN A 131 -2.55 1.35 20.54
N THR A 132 -1.69 2.32 20.81
CA THR A 132 -2.00 3.56 21.51
C THR A 132 -1.47 4.76 20.75
N ILE A 133 -2.04 5.92 21.08
CA ILE A 133 -1.55 7.25 20.70
C ILE A 133 -1.22 7.94 22.01
N GLU A 134 0.03 8.34 22.20
CA GLU A 134 0.48 9.04 23.40
C GLU A 134 -0.22 10.39 23.50
N GLY A 135 -0.81 10.69 24.66
CA GLY A 135 -1.49 11.97 24.88
C GLY A 135 -2.83 12.16 24.16
N ASP A 136 -3.49 11.08 23.74
CA ASP A 136 -4.89 11.10 23.25
C ASP A 136 -5.85 10.80 24.43
N ASP A 137 -6.18 11.82 25.22
CA ASP A 137 -6.99 11.71 26.44
C ASP A 137 -8.50 11.61 26.13
N ASP A 138 -8.95 12.15 25.00
CA ASP A 138 -10.36 12.13 24.58
C ASP A 138 -10.73 11.01 23.59
N ASN A 139 -9.71 10.27 23.14
CA ASN A 139 -9.80 9.09 22.29
C ASN A 139 -10.37 9.40 20.90
N ASP A 140 -10.07 10.59 20.36
CA ASP A 140 -10.45 11.02 19.01
C ASP A 140 -9.48 10.53 17.92
N GLY A 141 -8.36 9.90 18.32
CA GLY A 141 -7.36 9.36 17.41
C GLY A 141 -6.23 10.34 17.08
N PHE A 142 -6.06 11.39 17.87
CA PHE A 142 -5.05 12.43 17.70
C PHE A 142 -4.49 12.88 19.06
N THR A 143 -3.27 13.42 19.09
CA THR A 143 -2.64 13.92 20.33
C THR A 143 -3.27 15.25 20.77
N ASP A 144 -3.58 15.40 22.06
CA ASP A 144 -4.18 16.62 22.63
C ASP A 144 -3.17 17.77 22.87
N GLU A 145 -1.89 17.46 22.96
CA GLU A 145 -0.77 18.42 23.06
C GLU A 145 0.38 17.99 22.13
N ASN A 146 1.42 18.81 21.99
CA ASN A 146 2.63 18.43 21.25
C ASN A 146 3.58 17.67 22.16
N TYR A 147 4.14 16.54 21.69
CA TYR A 147 4.93 15.62 22.51
C TYR A 147 6.26 15.16 21.90
N ASP A 148 6.60 15.57 20.67
CA ASP A 148 7.73 14.97 19.91
C ASP A 148 7.51 13.45 19.78
N VAL A 149 6.53 13.10 18.93
CA VAL A 149 6.05 11.74 18.76
C VAL A 149 6.70 11.08 17.55
N THR A 150 6.77 9.75 17.59
CA THR A 150 7.23 8.91 16.49
C THR A 150 6.12 7.95 16.08
N LEU A 151 5.95 7.74 14.78
CA LEU A 151 5.01 6.77 14.21
C LEU A 151 5.63 5.37 14.11
N ALA A 152 4.90 4.32 14.47
CA ALA A 152 5.30 2.94 14.18
C ALA A 152 4.14 2.01 13.76
N GLN A 153 4.41 1.16 12.79
CA GLN A 153 3.55 0.08 12.31
C GLN A 153 4.31 -1.26 12.36
N GLN A 154 3.80 -2.21 13.13
CA GLN A 154 4.37 -3.56 13.27
C GLN A 154 3.52 -4.57 12.53
N ASN A 155 4.16 -5.33 11.65
CA ASN A 155 3.52 -6.35 10.83
C ASN A 155 4.04 -7.74 11.17
N PHE A 156 3.13 -8.69 11.35
CA PHE A 156 3.45 -10.08 11.69
C PHE A 156 3.32 -10.96 10.45
N PHE A 157 4.46 -11.42 9.91
CA PHE A 157 4.46 -12.30 8.76
C PHE A 157 4.63 -13.75 9.16
N ARG A 158 3.81 -14.60 8.56
CA ARG A 158 3.99 -16.05 8.52
C ARG A 158 3.93 -16.50 7.07
N ILE A 159 5.09 -16.78 6.48
CA ILE A 159 5.21 -17.17 5.08
C ILE A 159 5.52 -18.66 4.99
N LEU A 160 4.61 -19.43 4.38
CA LEU A 160 4.77 -20.86 4.15
C LEU A 160 5.92 -21.15 3.18
N GLU A 161 6.33 -22.42 3.10
CA GLU A 161 7.32 -22.86 2.12
C GLU A 161 6.82 -22.62 0.69
N ASN A 162 7.66 -22.02 -0.15
CA ASN A 162 7.39 -21.61 -1.53
C ASN A 162 6.22 -20.64 -1.69
N GLN A 163 5.88 -19.89 -0.63
CA GLN A 163 4.86 -18.85 -0.68
C GLN A 163 5.49 -17.49 -0.99
N THR A 164 4.72 -16.67 -1.73
CA THR A 164 5.01 -15.26 -1.98
C THR A 164 3.99 -14.38 -1.26
N VAL A 165 4.46 -13.29 -0.65
CA VAL A 165 3.63 -12.22 -0.07
C VAL A 165 4.03 -10.89 -0.69
N VAL A 166 3.07 -9.98 -0.88
CA VAL A 166 3.33 -8.62 -1.37
C VAL A 166 3.01 -7.61 -0.28
N TYR A 167 4.02 -7.01 0.32
CA TYR A 167 3.84 -5.97 1.32
C TYR A 167 4.10 -4.59 0.72
N THR A 168 3.13 -3.69 0.79
CA THR A 168 3.31 -2.30 0.37
C THR A 168 3.28 -1.41 1.61
N THR A 169 4.20 -0.45 1.64
CA THR A 169 4.18 0.61 2.65
C THR A 169 4.50 1.94 1.99
N ASN A 170 3.85 3.00 2.48
CA ASN A 170 3.97 4.32 1.92
C ASN A 170 4.56 5.29 2.95
N THR A 171 5.39 6.23 2.47
CA THR A 171 5.61 7.51 3.15
C THR A 171 4.77 8.56 2.46
N LEU A 172 4.01 9.33 3.21
CA LEU A 172 3.22 10.44 2.72
C LEU A 172 3.88 11.73 3.19
N PHE A 173 4.01 12.68 2.28
CA PHE A 173 4.48 14.04 2.58
C PHE A 173 3.46 15.01 2.04
N GLY A 174 2.93 15.93 2.84
CA GLY A 174 1.96 16.88 2.35
C GLY A 174 1.92 18.18 3.13
N ASN A 175 1.14 19.10 2.59
CA ASN A 175 0.94 20.45 3.11
C ASN A 175 -0.57 20.79 3.14
N ALA A 176 -1.40 19.77 3.41
CA ALA A 176 -2.84 19.83 3.59
C ALA A 176 -3.26 18.77 4.63
N VAL A 177 -4.57 18.62 4.88
CA VAL A 177 -5.10 17.54 5.72
C VAL A 177 -4.54 16.17 5.30
N PRO A 178 -4.00 15.36 6.23
CA PRO A 178 -3.55 14.01 5.94
C PRO A 178 -4.64 13.18 5.25
N PRO A 179 -4.34 12.53 4.11
CA PRO A 179 -5.36 11.80 3.37
C PRO A 179 -5.74 10.52 4.11
N ALA A 180 -7.04 10.26 4.22
CA ALA A 180 -7.54 8.97 4.68
C ALA A 180 -7.22 7.84 3.69
N PRO A 181 -7.07 6.59 4.14
CA PRO A 181 -7.03 5.44 3.24
C PRO A 181 -8.22 5.45 2.27
N GLY A 182 -7.95 5.22 0.99
CA GLY A 182 -8.94 5.26 -0.07
C GLY A 182 -9.33 6.65 -0.57
N SER A 183 -8.94 7.76 0.07
CA SER A 183 -9.37 9.10 -0.37
C SER A 183 -8.59 9.62 -1.58
N ILE A 184 -7.41 9.07 -1.86
CA ILE A 184 -6.55 9.44 -2.98
C ILE A 184 -6.11 8.19 -3.75
N GLU A 185 -5.87 8.36 -5.05
CA GLU A 185 -5.47 7.26 -5.93
C GLU A 185 -4.13 6.61 -5.53
N ALA A 186 -3.22 7.38 -4.94
CA ALA A 186 -1.93 6.88 -4.47
C ALA A 186 -2.01 6.11 -3.13
N LEU A 187 -3.18 6.07 -2.50
CA LEU A 187 -3.46 5.35 -1.26
C LEU A 187 -4.82 4.64 -1.37
N PRO A 188 -4.97 3.67 -2.28
CA PRO A 188 -6.23 2.97 -2.43
C PRO A 188 -6.44 1.95 -1.30
N LEU A 189 -7.69 1.57 -1.07
CA LEU A 189 -8.02 0.41 -0.26
C LEU A 189 -7.69 -0.86 -1.03
N LEU A 190 -7.08 -1.84 -0.36
CA LEU A 190 -6.90 -3.19 -0.90
C LEU A 190 -8.09 -4.09 -0.52
N PRO A 191 -8.28 -5.23 -1.19
CA PRO A 191 -9.35 -6.16 -0.86
C PRO A 191 -9.14 -6.81 0.51
N ASP A 192 -10.20 -6.92 1.31
CA ASP A 192 -10.20 -7.63 2.60
C ASP A 192 -10.13 -9.15 2.42
N SER A 193 -10.66 -9.66 1.30
CA SER A 193 -10.63 -11.09 1.01
C SER A 193 -10.81 -11.39 -0.48
N VAL A 194 -10.59 -12.66 -0.83
CA VAL A 194 -10.99 -13.22 -2.12
C VAL A 194 -12.16 -14.16 -1.91
N GLY A 195 -13.29 -13.82 -2.54
CA GLY A 195 -14.50 -14.61 -2.51
C GLY A 195 -14.34 -15.97 -3.23
N PRO A 196 -15.31 -16.90 -3.06
CA PRO A 196 -15.24 -18.25 -3.63
C PRO A 196 -15.06 -18.29 -5.15
N ASP A 197 -15.53 -17.25 -5.84
CA ASP A 197 -15.48 -17.13 -7.30
C ASP A 197 -14.21 -16.41 -7.80
N GLY A 198 -13.24 -16.15 -6.92
CA GLY A 198 -12.01 -15.43 -7.25
C GLY A 198 -12.16 -13.90 -7.29
N GLY A 199 -13.34 -13.38 -6.95
CA GLY A 199 -13.58 -11.94 -6.85
C GLY A 199 -12.97 -11.33 -5.59
N PHE A 200 -12.36 -10.16 -5.71
CA PHE A 200 -11.87 -9.36 -4.61
C PHE A 200 -13.04 -8.72 -3.87
N VAL A 201 -13.06 -8.81 -2.54
CA VAL A 201 -14.13 -8.30 -1.69
C VAL A 201 -13.59 -7.14 -0.86
N PHE A 202 -14.30 -6.03 -0.87
CA PHE A 202 -14.06 -4.85 -0.03
C PHE A 202 -15.26 -4.69 0.92
N GLU A 203 -15.00 -4.70 2.22
CA GLU A 203 -15.94 -4.54 3.31
C GLU A 203 -15.71 -3.18 3.99
N LEU A 204 -16.68 -2.27 3.84
CA LEU A 204 -16.58 -0.91 4.38
C LEU A 204 -17.65 -0.67 5.44
N ASP A 205 -17.32 0.06 6.51
CA ASP A 205 -18.31 0.58 7.45
C ASP A 205 -18.94 1.84 6.85
N ALA A 206 -20.27 1.86 6.76
CA ALA A 206 -21.03 3.00 6.24
C ALA A 206 -20.81 4.30 7.03
N ARG A 207 -20.28 4.24 8.25
CA ARG A 207 -19.93 5.41 9.09
C ARG A 207 -18.64 6.09 8.65
N GLU A 208 -17.76 5.37 7.96
CA GLU A 208 -16.48 5.85 7.44
C GLU A 208 -16.63 6.41 6.02
N ILE A 209 -17.79 6.20 5.39
CA ILE A 209 -18.04 6.55 4.00
C ILE A 209 -19.01 7.72 3.89
N VAL A 210 -18.58 8.77 3.18
CA VAL A 210 -19.45 9.89 2.80
C VAL A 210 -20.07 9.64 1.43
N VAL A 211 -21.38 9.78 1.35
CA VAL A 211 -22.13 9.63 0.08
C VAL A 211 -21.63 10.62 -0.97
N GLY A 212 -21.38 10.13 -2.18
CA GLY A 212 -20.90 10.92 -3.31
C GLY A 212 -19.41 11.21 -3.31
N GLU A 213 -18.68 10.94 -2.22
CA GLU A 213 -17.23 11.01 -2.21
C GLU A 213 -16.63 9.81 -2.95
N THR A 214 -15.47 10.04 -3.58
CA THR A 214 -14.75 9.00 -4.33
C THR A 214 -13.88 8.21 -3.36
N ILE A 215 -13.99 6.89 -3.44
CA ILE A 215 -13.14 5.93 -2.76
C ILE A 215 -12.32 5.22 -3.83
N PHE A 216 -11.01 5.26 -3.71
CA PHE A 216 -10.09 4.52 -4.55
C PHE A 216 -9.89 3.11 -3.98
N ILE A 217 -10.16 2.12 -4.82
CA ILE A 217 -9.99 0.70 -4.51
C ILE A 217 -9.06 0.07 -5.54
N ASP A 218 -8.25 -0.88 -5.11
CA ASP A 218 -7.18 -1.44 -5.92
C ASP A 218 -7.09 -2.97 -5.75
N PRO A 219 -7.57 -3.74 -6.73
CA PRO A 219 -7.42 -5.19 -6.76
C PRO A 219 -6.04 -5.61 -7.28
N ILE A 220 -5.70 -6.89 -7.09
CA ILE A 220 -4.44 -7.42 -7.62
C ILE A 220 -4.44 -7.53 -9.16
N ILE A 221 -5.57 -7.84 -9.78
CA ILE A 221 -5.91 -7.53 -11.19
C ILE A 221 -7.43 -7.57 -11.26
N ALA A 222 -8.15 -6.52 -11.65
CA ALA A 222 -9.54 -6.74 -12.08
C ALA A 222 -10.12 -5.63 -12.95
N MET A 223 -11.15 -5.96 -13.74
CA MET A 223 -11.77 -5.05 -14.72
C MET A 223 -13.31 -5.02 -14.61
N GLY A 224 -13.93 -5.80 -13.72
CA GLY A 224 -15.39 -5.85 -13.51
C GLY A 224 -15.79 -5.57 -12.06
N TYR A 225 -16.79 -4.72 -11.84
CA TYR A 225 -17.22 -4.27 -10.51
C TYR A 225 -18.71 -4.55 -10.30
N THR A 226 -19.03 -5.10 -9.13
CA THR A 226 -20.40 -5.28 -8.65
C THR A 226 -20.50 -4.79 -7.20
N SER A 227 -21.68 -4.34 -6.80
CA SER A 227 -21.93 -3.94 -5.42
C SER A 227 -23.33 -4.34 -4.99
N GLY A 228 -23.47 -4.61 -3.68
CA GLY A 228 -24.79 -4.73 -3.04
C GLY A 228 -25.54 -3.39 -2.94
N THR A 229 -24.87 -2.27 -3.25
CA THR A 229 -25.44 -0.91 -3.33
C THR A 229 -25.27 -0.32 -4.74
N THR A 230 -25.72 0.93 -4.96
CA THR A 230 -25.60 1.64 -6.24
C THR A 230 -24.39 2.58 -6.23
N PHE A 231 -23.50 2.38 -7.21
CA PHE A 231 -22.45 3.31 -7.59
C PHE A 231 -23.05 4.58 -8.20
N ALA A 232 -22.58 5.73 -7.74
CA ALA A 232 -22.94 7.05 -8.27
C ALA A 232 -22.01 7.47 -9.42
N SER A 233 -20.71 7.19 -9.29
CA SER A 233 -19.71 7.43 -10.32
C SER A 233 -18.60 6.37 -10.31
N VAL A 234 -17.81 6.39 -11.39
CA VAL A 234 -16.53 5.68 -11.51
C VAL A 234 -15.49 6.62 -12.09
N THR A 235 -14.26 6.55 -11.58
CA THR A 235 -13.09 7.31 -12.04
C THR A 235 -12.04 6.33 -12.54
N ALA A 236 -11.65 6.49 -13.80
CA ALA A 236 -10.57 5.71 -14.40
C ALA A 236 -9.22 6.00 -13.72
N PRO A 237 -8.29 5.03 -13.69
CA PRO A 237 -6.94 5.30 -13.23
C PRO A 237 -6.32 6.48 -13.99
N SER A 238 -5.61 7.35 -13.27
CA SER A 238 -4.90 8.49 -13.85
C SER A 238 -3.63 8.07 -14.55
N PHE A 239 -3.15 8.92 -15.45
CA PHE A 239 -1.87 8.72 -16.14
C PHE A 239 -0.67 8.68 -15.17
N GLY A 240 -0.82 9.25 -13.96
CA GLY A 240 0.23 9.26 -12.94
C GLY A 240 0.43 7.90 -12.27
N VAL A 241 -0.63 7.08 -12.20
CA VAL A 241 -0.60 5.74 -11.61
C VAL A 241 -0.51 4.67 -12.68
N VAL A 242 -1.37 4.74 -13.70
CA VAL A 242 -1.35 3.85 -14.86
C VAL A 242 -1.12 4.71 -16.11
N PRO A 243 0.08 4.67 -16.73
CA PRO A 243 0.41 5.51 -17.88
C PRO A 243 -0.21 4.96 -19.18
N ASP A 244 -1.52 4.77 -19.18
CA ASP A 244 -2.33 4.33 -20.30
C ASP A 244 -2.81 5.57 -21.10
N PRO A 245 -2.24 5.86 -22.29
CA PRO A 245 -2.64 6.98 -23.11
C PRO A 245 -3.92 6.73 -23.92
N ASP A 246 -4.27 5.45 -24.12
CA ASP A 246 -5.40 5.03 -24.95
C ASP A 246 -6.71 5.02 -24.15
N GLY A 247 -6.62 4.95 -22.82
CA GLY A 247 -7.74 5.09 -21.89
C GLY A 247 -8.62 3.84 -21.79
N TYR A 248 -9.81 4.00 -21.23
CA TYR A 248 -10.63 2.88 -20.78
C TYR A 248 -12.00 2.85 -21.46
N THR A 249 -12.62 1.67 -21.49
CA THR A 249 -13.99 1.46 -21.93
C THR A 249 -14.85 1.06 -20.74
N LEU A 250 -15.77 1.94 -20.36
CA LEU A 250 -16.78 1.72 -19.34
C LEU A 250 -18.04 1.11 -19.97
N THR A 251 -18.56 0.03 -19.39
CA THR A 251 -19.79 -0.64 -19.81
C THR A 251 -20.72 -0.84 -18.62
N PHE A 252 -22.01 -0.52 -18.79
CA PHE A 252 -23.05 -0.74 -17.78
C PHE A 252 -24.42 -0.89 -18.46
N GLY A 253 -25.17 -1.94 -18.11
CA GLY A 253 -26.40 -2.29 -18.83
C GLY A 253 -26.15 -2.49 -20.33
N ALA A 254 -26.80 -1.70 -21.18
CA ALA A 254 -26.60 -1.69 -22.64
C ALA A 254 -25.70 -0.53 -23.12
N THR A 255 -25.16 0.26 -22.20
CA THR A 255 -24.38 1.46 -22.48
C THR A 255 -22.89 1.15 -22.47
N SER A 256 -22.15 1.70 -23.42
CA SER A 256 -20.68 1.68 -23.45
C SER A 256 -20.17 3.10 -23.73
N VAL A 257 -19.17 3.52 -22.95
CA VAL A 257 -18.63 4.88 -22.96
C VAL A 257 -17.10 4.81 -22.91
N PHE A 258 -16.45 5.65 -23.72
CA PHE A 258 -15.01 5.87 -23.60
C PHE A 258 -14.71 6.76 -22.39
N LEU A 259 -13.72 6.36 -21.59
CA LEU A 259 -13.29 7.06 -20.39
C LEU A 259 -11.79 7.32 -20.49
N ALA A 260 -11.39 8.58 -20.67
CA ALA A 260 -9.97 8.93 -20.67
C ALA A 260 -9.36 8.71 -19.28
N SER A 261 -8.04 8.51 -19.21
CA SER A 261 -7.32 8.29 -17.94
C SER A 261 -7.56 9.44 -16.97
N GLY A 262 -7.85 9.09 -15.71
CA GLY A 262 -8.21 10.02 -14.63
C GLY A 262 -9.62 10.64 -14.76
N SER A 263 -10.38 10.34 -15.81
CA SER A 263 -11.71 10.92 -15.98
C SER A 263 -12.77 10.18 -15.16
N THR A 264 -13.75 10.95 -14.66
CA THR A 264 -14.91 10.44 -13.94
C THR A 264 -16.16 10.38 -14.82
N TYR A 265 -16.87 9.26 -14.77
CA TYR A 265 -18.21 9.12 -15.34
C TYR A 265 -19.27 9.09 -14.24
N ASN A 266 -20.28 9.95 -14.35
CA ASN A 266 -21.42 9.99 -13.43
C ASN A 266 -22.61 9.21 -13.98
N PHE A 267 -23.10 8.22 -13.23
CA PHE A 267 -24.21 7.36 -13.64
C PHE A 267 -25.60 8.01 -13.46
N GLY A 268 -25.68 9.16 -12.79
CA GLY A 268 -26.95 9.82 -12.48
C GLY A 268 -27.75 9.02 -11.44
N ALA A 269 -28.72 8.21 -11.90
CA ALA A 269 -29.53 7.38 -11.01
C ALA A 269 -28.73 6.28 -10.28
N GLY A 270 -27.50 6.02 -10.73
CA GLY A 270 -26.61 5.02 -10.20
C GLY A 270 -26.80 3.63 -10.80
N VAL A 271 -25.80 2.78 -10.65
CA VAL A 271 -25.78 1.39 -11.16
C VAL A 271 -25.27 0.43 -10.09
N THR A 272 -25.72 -0.82 -10.09
CA THR A 272 -25.22 -1.85 -9.15
C THR A 272 -24.04 -2.63 -9.69
N ASN A 273 -23.76 -2.49 -10.99
CA ASN A 273 -22.66 -3.16 -11.66
C ASN A 273 -22.18 -2.31 -12.84
N PHE A 274 -20.88 -2.37 -13.10
CA PHE A 274 -20.26 -1.83 -14.29
C PHE A 274 -18.97 -2.62 -14.59
N THR A 275 -18.44 -2.43 -15.79
CA THR A 275 -17.17 -3.04 -16.22
C THR A 275 -16.31 -1.95 -16.80
N ILE A 276 -15.05 -1.87 -16.41
CA ILE A 276 -14.05 -0.96 -16.97
C ILE A 276 -12.95 -1.82 -17.58
N THR A 277 -12.80 -1.73 -18.90
CA THR A 277 -11.82 -2.51 -19.67
C THR A 277 -10.92 -1.56 -20.45
N GLY A 278 -9.98 -2.09 -21.23
CA GLY A 278 -9.19 -1.29 -22.16
C GLY A 278 -7.81 -0.92 -21.68
N ILE A 279 -7.37 -1.44 -20.52
CA ILE A 279 -5.97 -1.37 -20.08
C ILE A 279 -5.07 -1.79 -21.24
N ASP A 280 -4.13 -0.92 -21.61
CA ASP A 280 -3.15 -1.22 -22.64
C ASP A 280 -2.26 -2.41 -22.22
N THR A 281 -2.53 -3.56 -22.85
CA THR A 281 -1.74 -4.79 -22.73
C THR A 281 -0.25 -4.60 -23.06
N GLY A 282 0.09 -3.58 -23.85
CA GLY A 282 1.45 -3.20 -24.22
C GLY A 282 2.24 -2.56 -23.08
N LEU A 283 1.56 -2.10 -22.02
CA LEU A 283 2.21 -1.64 -20.78
C LEU A 283 2.85 -2.78 -20.00
N ALA A 284 2.51 -4.04 -20.33
CA ALA A 284 3.00 -5.24 -19.67
C ALA A 284 2.91 -5.10 -18.13
N LEU A 285 1.81 -4.51 -17.65
CA LEU A 285 1.55 -4.39 -16.22
C LEU A 285 1.63 -5.79 -15.63
N ASP A 286 2.44 -5.93 -14.59
CA ASP A 286 2.58 -7.20 -13.89
C ASP A 286 1.21 -7.56 -13.29
N PRO A 287 0.57 -8.65 -13.74
CA PRO A 287 -0.71 -9.05 -13.18
C PRO A 287 -0.56 -9.37 -11.68
N THR A 288 0.60 -9.76 -11.19
CA THR A 288 0.76 -9.99 -9.75
C THR A 288 0.97 -8.71 -8.93
N ASN A 289 1.05 -7.54 -9.58
CA ASN A 289 1.22 -6.26 -8.89
C ASN A 289 -0.13 -5.78 -8.30
N PRO A 290 -0.27 -5.72 -6.95
CA PRO A 290 -1.48 -5.26 -6.29
C PRO A 290 -1.85 -3.81 -6.56
N ALA A 291 -0.98 -3.04 -7.23
CA ALA A 291 -1.19 -1.65 -7.63
C ALA A 291 -1.37 -1.44 -9.12
N ALA A 292 -1.71 -2.48 -9.87
CA ALA A 292 -1.85 -2.41 -11.31
C ALA A 292 -3.18 -1.81 -11.76
N PHE A 293 -4.20 -1.70 -10.90
CA PHE A 293 -5.52 -1.24 -11.35
C PHE A 293 -6.35 -0.49 -10.29
N VAL A 294 -5.84 0.65 -9.84
CA VAL A 294 -6.60 1.56 -8.97
C VAL A 294 -7.81 2.14 -9.69
N THR A 295 -9.00 2.03 -9.12
CA THR A 295 -10.22 2.67 -9.66
C THR A 295 -10.94 3.44 -8.57
N GLY A 296 -11.34 4.68 -8.88
CA GLY A 296 -12.20 5.46 -8.00
C GLY A 296 -13.66 5.08 -8.19
N VAL A 297 -14.40 4.91 -7.11
CA VAL A 297 -15.86 4.70 -7.12
C VAL A 297 -16.52 5.59 -6.09
N SER A 298 -17.71 6.11 -6.38
CA SER A 298 -18.55 6.77 -5.37
C SER A 298 -19.88 6.07 -5.24
N LEU A 299 -20.55 6.22 -4.10
CA LEU A 299 -21.80 5.55 -3.78
C LEU A 299 -22.94 6.57 -3.60
N ASN A 300 -24.14 6.21 -4.04
CA ASN A 300 -25.32 7.09 -3.97
C ASN A 300 -26.01 7.03 -2.60
N THR A 301 -26.54 5.87 -2.22
CA THR A 301 -27.19 5.67 -0.92
C THR A 301 -26.96 4.24 -0.47
N PHE A 302 -26.81 4.04 0.83
CA PHE A 302 -26.72 2.72 1.45
C PHE A 302 -27.58 2.72 2.71
N SER A 303 -28.31 1.63 2.94
CA SER A 303 -29.21 1.46 4.09
C SER A 303 -28.67 0.49 5.14
N SER A 304 -27.58 -0.20 4.83
CA SER A 304 -26.85 -1.09 5.73
C SER A 304 -25.68 -0.34 6.37
N THR A 305 -25.27 -0.79 7.56
CA THR A 305 -24.04 -0.30 8.23
C THR A 305 -22.78 -0.91 7.64
N SER A 306 -22.90 -2.01 6.88
CA SER A 306 -21.82 -2.63 6.14
C SER A 306 -22.10 -2.51 4.65
N ILE A 307 -21.09 -2.08 3.90
CA ILE A 307 -21.11 -1.95 2.45
C ILE A 307 -20.14 -3.00 1.91
N VAL A 308 -20.61 -3.80 0.94
CA VAL A 308 -19.78 -4.80 0.27
C VAL A 308 -19.67 -4.42 -1.20
N ILE A 309 -18.43 -4.23 -1.65
CA ILE A 309 -18.07 -4.08 -3.06
C ILE A 309 -17.33 -5.34 -3.46
N THR A 310 -17.70 -5.92 -4.59
CA THR A 310 -17.01 -7.08 -5.14
C THR A 310 -16.44 -6.73 -6.50
N GLN A 311 -15.20 -7.11 -6.74
CA GLN A 311 -14.53 -6.88 -7.99
C GLN A 311 -14.07 -8.19 -8.60
N THR A 312 -14.56 -8.53 -9.79
CA THR A 312 -14.22 -9.77 -10.47
C THR A 312 -13.10 -9.52 -11.49
N PRO A 313 -11.98 -10.28 -11.42
CA PRO A 313 -10.94 -10.22 -12.43
C PRO A 313 -11.45 -10.61 -13.82
N ILE A 314 -10.99 -9.88 -14.85
CA ILE A 314 -11.06 -10.34 -16.24
C ILE A 314 -9.62 -10.55 -16.69
N GLU A 315 -9.15 -11.78 -16.59
CA GLU A 315 -7.78 -12.13 -16.96
C GLU A 315 -7.65 -12.26 -18.48
N THR A 316 -6.64 -11.62 -19.05
CA THR A 316 -6.19 -11.92 -20.41
C THR A 316 -4.75 -12.42 -20.32
N TYR A 317 -4.55 -13.72 -20.55
CA TYR A 317 -3.21 -14.31 -20.54
C TYR A 317 -2.41 -13.79 -21.72
N ILE A 318 -1.31 -13.08 -21.45
CA ILE A 318 -0.29 -12.76 -22.44
C ILE A 318 0.87 -13.73 -22.21
N PRO A 319 1.19 -14.62 -23.18
CA PRO A 319 2.33 -15.51 -23.04
C PRO A 319 3.62 -14.68 -22.89
N ASP A 320 4.46 -15.06 -21.92
CA ASP A 320 5.77 -14.45 -21.74
C ASP A 320 6.53 -14.37 -23.06
N PRO A 321 7.25 -13.26 -23.34
CA PRO A 321 8.19 -13.27 -24.44
C PRO A 321 9.16 -14.44 -24.23
N SER A 322 9.35 -15.26 -25.26
CA SER A 322 10.20 -16.45 -25.21
C SER A 322 11.49 -16.12 -24.46
N PRO A 323 11.90 -16.91 -23.44
CA PRO A 323 13.01 -16.56 -22.57
C PRO A 323 14.23 -16.22 -23.41
N VAL A 324 14.72 -14.99 -23.27
CA VAL A 324 15.95 -14.55 -23.93
C VAL A 324 17.07 -15.44 -23.39
N PRO A 325 17.76 -16.22 -24.25
CA PRO A 325 18.84 -17.08 -23.79
C PRO A 325 19.87 -16.23 -23.05
N LEU A 326 20.10 -16.57 -21.77
CA LEU A 326 21.17 -15.97 -20.99
C LEU A 326 22.46 -16.04 -21.82
N PRO A 327 23.16 -14.91 -22.07
CA PRO A 327 24.51 -14.96 -22.61
C PRO A 327 25.34 -15.91 -21.74
N ALA A 328 26.24 -16.69 -22.35
CA ALA A 328 26.99 -17.77 -21.72
C ALA A 328 27.93 -17.33 -20.56
N GLY A 329 27.38 -16.80 -19.47
CA GLY A 329 28.06 -16.31 -18.27
C GLY A 329 28.71 -17.41 -17.45
N VAL A 330 28.46 -18.68 -17.79
CA VAL A 330 29.12 -19.85 -17.19
C VAL A 330 30.64 -19.85 -17.49
N TRP A 331 31.11 -19.18 -18.55
CA TRP A 331 32.55 -19.09 -18.83
C TRP A 331 33.30 -18.04 -18.00
N LEU A 332 32.62 -17.05 -17.42
CA LEU A 332 33.27 -15.97 -16.64
C LEU A 332 33.52 -16.34 -15.16
N ILE A 333 32.79 -17.31 -14.62
CA ILE A 333 33.00 -17.82 -13.25
C ILE A 333 34.19 -18.80 -13.21
N GLY A 334 34.48 -19.50 -14.32
CA GLY A 334 35.60 -20.43 -14.41
C GLY A 334 36.99 -19.76 -14.39
N THR A 335 37.11 -18.51 -14.83
CA THR A 335 38.39 -17.77 -14.83
C THR A 335 38.68 -17.05 -13.50
N ALA A 336 37.67 -16.83 -12.66
CA ALA A 336 37.83 -16.11 -11.38
C ALA A 336 38.39 -17.00 -10.25
N LEU A 337 38.28 -18.33 -10.36
CA LEU A 337 38.71 -19.28 -9.30
C LEU A 337 40.11 -19.88 -9.51
N ALA A 338 40.80 -19.58 -10.60
CA ALA A 338 42.17 -20.05 -10.84
C ALA A 338 43.27 -19.16 -10.21
N GLY A 339 42.89 -18.04 -9.57
CA GLY A 339 43.81 -16.99 -9.11
C GLY A 339 44.17 -16.95 -7.62
N LEU A 340 43.62 -17.81 -6.77
CA LEU A 340 43.84 -17.74 -5.31
C LEU A 340 44.60 -18.97 -4.79
N GLY A 341 45.93 -18.87 -4.84
CA GLY A 341 46.84 -19.81 -4.18
C GLY A 341 46.82 -19.62 -2.65
N PHE A 342 46.47 -20.69 -1.93
CA PHE A 342 46.61 -20.76 -0.47
C PHE A 342 48.09 -20.82 -0.07
N VAL A 343 48.61 -19.76 0.55
CA VAL A 343 49.81 -19.83 1.39
C VAL A 343 49.37 -20.09 2.83
N SER A 344 49.44 -21.34 3.27
CA SER A 344 49.37 -21.71 4.69
C SER A 344 50.76 -22.05 5.22
N ARG A 345 51.45 -21.06 5.80
CA ARG A 345 52.66 -21.33 6.60
C ARG A 345 52.25 -21.87 7.96
N ARG A 346 52.28 -23.20 8.12
CA ARG A 346 52.21 -23.88 9.42
C ARG A 346 53.40 -23.49 10.30
N ARG A 347 53.13 -22.97 11.50
CA ARG A 347 54.09 -22.95 12.62
C ARG A 347 54.39 -24.40 13.03
N ARG A 348 55.68 -24.75 13.14
CA ARG A 348 56.13 -26.02 13.71
C ARG A 348 56.28 -25.88 15.24
N VAL A 349 55.70 -26.84 15.94
CA VAL A 349 55.98 -27.29 17.31
C VAL A 349 55.97 -28.83 17.17
N ALA A 350 56.90 -29.67 17.63
CA ALA A 350 58.06 -29.59 18.52
C ALA A 350 59.09 -30.69 18.16
N ALA A 351 60.33 -30.54 18.66
CA ALA A 351 61.08 -31.56 19.38
C ALA A 351 62.14 -30.85 20.24
#